data_AF-A0A6C0HA30-F1
#
_entry.id   AF-A0A6C0HA30-F1
#
_cell.length_a   1.000
_cell.length_b   1.000
_cell.length_c   1.000
_cell.angle_alpha   90.00
_cell.angle_beta   90.00
_cell.angle_gamma   90.00
#
_symmetry.space_group_name_H-M   'P 1'
#
loop_
_entity.id
_entity.type
_entity.pdbx_description
1 polymer ?
#
loop_
_entity_poly.entity_id
_entity_poly.type
_entity_poly.pdbx_seq_one_letter_code
_entity_poly.pdbx_strand_id
1 'polypeptide(L)'
;MKCCICGTLKNCAPYLNKVFENIEKIASLFDDYVIILYYDKSSDNTLQILKEYQIKNKKLIFYVNEKLPSTYRTINIARGRNFCLNYITTNYPDYKYFIMMDMDDVNCKDIDIAILKKYLHRDDWDGLSFNMSPAYYDYWALSLYPYFLSLYCWDDPDKMSKLIFNNVDESLKKLKENELLNCASAFGGFAIYKKDKFINCKYDGRLRNDLLPFHSILNMNKTTCLNYKKSYDDCEHRAFHLEAINKNNARIRISPENLFTPFKI
;
A
#
# COMPACT_ATOMS: atom_id res chain seq x y z
N MET A 1 20.40 0.19 8.16
CA MET A 1 19.06 -0.43 8.40
C MET A 1 18.82 -1.55 7.39
N LYS A 2 18.00 -2.57 7.70
CA LYS A 2 17.64 -3.66 6.75
C LYS A 2 16.17 -3.61 6.34
N CYS A 3 15.86 -3.93 5.08
CA CYS A 3 14.49 -3.84 4.54
C CYS A 3 14.12 -4.97 3.57
N CYS A 4 12.89 -5.48 3.69
CA CYS A 4 12.30 -6.38 2.68
C CYS A 4 11.46 -5.55 1.69
N ILE A 5 11.67 -5.69 0.39
CA ILE A 5 10.88 -5.01 -0.65
C ILE A 5 9.94 -6.04 -1.27
N CYS A 6 8.64 -5.83 -1.13
CA CYS A 6 7.63 -6.81 -1.49
C CYS A 6 6.68 -6.27 -2.57
N GLY A 7 6.15 -7.18 -3.39
CA GLY A 7 5.16 -6.84 -4.41
C GLY A 7 4.45 -8.07 -4.97
N THR A 8 3.30 -7.85 -5.59
CA THR A 8 2.52 -8.89 -6.30
C THR A 8 2.48 -8.57 -7.78
N LEU A 9 2.56 -9.58 -8.65
CA LEU A 9 2.68 -9.39 -10.10
C LEU A 9 1.62 -10.17 -10.87
N LYS A 10 1.00 -9.49 -11.82
CA LYS A 10 0.19 -10.08 -12.89
C LYS A 10 0.10 -9.09 -14.04
N ASN A 11 0.59 -9.48 -15.22
CA ASN A 11 0.59 -8.64 -16.42
C ASN A 11 1.28 -7.28 -16.22
N CYS A 12 2.48 -7.29 -15.63
CA CYS A 12 3.23 -6.10 -15.25
C CYS A 12 4.37 -5.77 -16.21
N ALA A 13 4.57 -6.56 -17.26
CA ALA A 13 5.78 -6.53 -18.08
C ALA A 13 6.16 -5.14 -18.64
N PRO A 14 5.22 -4.29 -19.09
CA PRO A 14 5.57 -2.96 -19.61
C PRO A 14 6.26 -2.06 -18.59
N TYR A 15 6.09 -2.32 -17.29
CA TYR A 15 6.50 -1.43 -16.21
C TYR A 15 7.74 -1.95 -15.46
N LEU A 16 7.99 -3.26 -15.49
CA LEU A 16 8.93 -3.91 -14.59
C LEU A 16 10.37 -3.41 -14.67
N ASN A 17 10.89 -3.16 -15.86
CA ASN A 17 12.28 -2.68 -15.99
C ASN A 17 12.48 -1.39 -15.20
N LYS A 18 11.52 -0.47 -15.31
CA LYS A 18 11.59 0.82 -14.63
C LYS A 18 11.28 0.71 -13.13
N VAL A 19 10.35 -0.16 -12.75
CA VAL A 19 10.12 -0.49 -11.33
C VAL A 19 11.39 -1.07 -10.69
N PHE A 20 12.11 -1.96 -11.38
CA PHE A 20 13.37 -2.51 -10.88
C PHE A 20 14.48 -1.47 -10.74
N GLU A 21 14.59 -0.51 -11.67
CA GLU A 21 15.50 0.64 -11.49
C GLU A 21 15.19 1.41 -10.19
N ASN A 22 13.91 1.64 -9.90
CA ASN A 22 13.51 2.31 -8.66
C ASN A 22 13.79 1.44 -7.43
N ILE A 23 13.59 0.12 -7.51
CA ILE A 23 13.92 -0.81 -6.42
C ILE A 23 15.42 -0.76 -6.11
N GLU A 24 16.31 -0.68 -7.10
CA GLU A 24 17.75 -0.54 -6.83
C GLU A 24 18.07 0.80 -6.14
N LYS A 25 17.41 1.90 -6.54
CA LYS A 25 17.53 3.19 -5.84
C LYS A 25 17.07 3.08 -4.38
N ILE A 26 15.92 2.46 -4.13
CA ILE A 26 15.38 2.19 -2.77
C ILE A 26 16.35 1.34 -1.97
N ALA A 27 16.83 0.25 -2.54
CA ALA A 27 17.75 -0.68 -1.89
C ALA A 27 19.04 0.00 -1.44
N SER A 28 19.53 1.01 -2.18
CA SER A 28 20.72 1.78 -1.81
C SER A 28 20.61 2.56 -0.49
N LEU A 29 19.39 2.75 0.05
CA LEU A 29 19.16 3.37 1.35
C LEU A 29 19.35 2.42 2.53
N PHE A 30 19.51 1.12 2.28
CA PHE A 30 19.58 0.08 3.30
C PHE A 30 20.92 -0.65 3.26
N ASP A 31 21.44 -1.02 4.43
CA ASP A 31 22.69 -1.77 4.56
C ASP A 31 22.52 -3.18 3.98
N ASP A 32 21.31 -3.72 4.10
CA ASP A 32 20.93 -4.99 3.49
C ASP A 32 19.45 -4.99 3.08
N TYR A 33 19.13 -5.76 2.06
CA TYR A 33 17.80 -5.86 1.51
C TYR A 33 17.54 -7.23 0.89
N VAL A 34 16.26 -7.52 0.69
CA VAL A 34 15.78 -8.65 -0.12
C VAL A 34 14.55 -8.19 -0.89
N ILE A 35 14.38 -8.67 -2.12
CA ILE A 35 13.18 -8.42 -2.92
C ILE A 35 12.35 -9.71 -2.93
N ILE A 36 11.10 -9.66 -2.49
CA ILE A 36 10.20 -10.83 -2.35
C ILE A 36 8.93 -10.58 -3.15
N LEU A 37 8.81 -11.29 -4.25
CA LEU A 37 7.74 -11.09 -5.21
C LEU A 37 6.79 -12.29 -5.27
N TYR A 38 5.50 -12.03 -5.33
CA TYR A 38 4.49 -13.06 -5.56
C TYR A 38 3.95 -12.92 -6.99
N TYR A 39 4.29 -13.87 -7.85
CA TYR A 39 3.87 -13.88 -9.24
C TYR A 39 2.60 -14.72 -9.42
N ASP A 40 1.56 -14.11 -9.99
CA ASP A 40 0.37 -14.81 -10.48
C ASP A 40 0.41 -14.98 -12.00
N LYS A 41 -0.37 -15.92 -12.53
CA LYS A 41 -0.36 -16.27 -13.96
C LYS A 41 -0.62 -15.04 -14.84
N SER A 42 0.40 -14.66 -15.61
CA SER A 42 0.36 -13.57 -16.58
C SER A 42 0.21 -14.10 -18.01
N SER A 43 -0.36 -13.26 -18.89
CA SER A 43 -0.48 -13.49 -20.33
C SER A 43 0.60 -12.78 -21.15
N ASP A 44 1.40 -11.93 -20.51
CA ASP A 44 2.54 -11.24 -21.10
C ASP A 44 3.88 -11.87 -20.66
N ASN A 45 5.00 -11.22 -20.97
CA ASN A 45 6.35 -11.68 -20.64
C ASN A 45 6.80 -11.34 -19.19
N THR A 46 5.88 -11.07 -18.26
CA THR A 46 6.19 -10.75 -16.84
C THR A 46 7.12 -11.80 -16.21
N LEU A 47 6.82 -13.09 -16.38
CA LEU A 47 7.63 -14.17 -15.78
C LEU A 47 9.05 -14.25 -16.37
N GLN A 48 9.19 -13.96 -17.67
CA GLN A 48 10.49 -13.96 -18.31
C GLN A 48 11.37 -12.83 -17.73
N ILE A 49 10.82 -11.61 -17.65
CA ILE A 49 11.52 -10.45 -17.09
C ILE A 49 11.94 -10.71 -15.62
N LEU A 50 11.08 -11.36 -14.82
CA LEU A 50 11.42 -11.76 -13.44
C LEU A 50 12.64 -12.69 -13.38
N LYS A 51 12.69 -13.71 -14.25
CA LYS A 51 13.80 -14.67 -14.31
C LYS A 51 15.10 -13.99 -14.74
N GLU A 52 15.03 -13.12 -15.74
CA GLU A 52 16.18 -12.34 -16.22
C GLU A 52 16.72 -11.41 -15.12
N TYR A 53 15.82 -10.70 -14.42
CA TYR A 53 16.22 -9.83 -13.33
C TYR A 53 16.77 -10.59 -12.13
N GLN A 54 16.26 -11.78 -11.80
CA GLN A 54 16.83 -12.64 -10.75
C GLN A 54 18.27 -13.10 -11.07
N ILE A 55 18.63 -13.22 -12.35
CA ILE A 55 20.03 -13.50 -12.74
C ILE A 55 20.90 -12.29 -12.41
N LYS A 56 20.43 -11.07 -12.71
CA LYS A 56 21.12 -9.80 -12.46
C LYS A 56 21.22 -9.47 -10.96
N ASN A 57 20.15 -9.70 -10.21
CA ASN A 57 20.08 -9.44 -8.77
C ASN A 57 19.67 -10.70 -8.01
N LYS A 58 20.65 -11.36 -7.37
CA LYS A 58 20.45 -12.59 -6.59
C LYS A 58 19.67 -12.37 -5.29
N LYS A 59 19.44 -11.12 -4.88
CA LYS A 59 18.57 -10.78 -3.74
C LYS A 59 17.08 -10.80 -4.11
N LEU A 60 16.74 -11.01 -5.39
CA LEU A 60 15.37 -11.27 -5.82
C LEU A 60 14.98 -12.73 -5.57
N ILE A 61 13.92 -12.90 -4.80
CA ILE A 61 13.20 -14.15 -4.61
C ILE A 61 11.78 -13.92 -5.14
N PHE A 62 11.28 -14.83 -5.98
CA PHE A 62 9.88 -14.80 -6.38
C PHE A 62 9.23 -16.17 -6.25
N TYR A 63 7.95 -16.17 -5.89
CA TYR A 63 7.11 -17.35 -5.81
C TYR A 63 6.12 -17.37 -6.96
N VAL A 64 5.99 -18.50 -7.64
CA VAL A 64 5.00 -18.71 -8.70
C VAL A 64 3.73 -19.30 -8.07
N ASN A 65 2.63 -18.59 -8.17
CA ASN A 65 1.33 -19.05 -7.71
C ASN A 65 0.87 -20.29 -8.49
N GLU A 66 0.69 -21.41 -7.79
CA GLU A 66 0.12 -22.64 -8.34
C GLU A 66 -1.38 -22.77 -8.07
N LYS A 67 -1.94 -21.90 -7.23
CA LYS A 67 -3.36 -21.95 -6.85
C LYS A 67 -4.22 -21.21 -7.86
N LEU A 68 -5.39 -21.78 -8.14
CA LEU A 68 -6.40 -21.08 -8.92
C LEU A 68 -6.78 -19.74 -8.25
N PRO A 69 -6.85 -18.65 -9.02
CA PRO A 69 -7.32 -17.37 -8.51
C PRO A 69 -8.80 -17.45 -8.18
N SER A 70 -9.22 -16.74 -7.13
CA SER A 70 -10.63 -16.46 -6.91
C SER A 70 -11.15 -15.49 -7.96
N THR A 71 -12.47 -15.34 -8.07
CA THR A 71 -13.10 -14.34 -8.94
C THR A 71 -12.87 -12.90 -8.48
N TYR A 72 -12.49 -12.69 -7.21
CA TYR A 72 -12.25 -11.36 -6.63
C TYR A 72 -10.77 -10.99 -6.70
N ARG A 73 -10.46 -9.89 -7.40
CA ARG A 73 -9.09 -9.42 -7.61
C ARG A 73 -8.36 -9.14 -6.29
N THR A 74 -9.00 -8.43 -5.37
CA THR A 74 -8.48 -8.02 -4.06
C THR A 74 -8.12 -9.22 -3.18
N ILE A 75 -8.92 -10.29 -3.19
CA ILE A 75 -8.64 -11.55 -2.48
C ILE A 75 -7.37 -12.21 -3.05
N ASN A 76 -7.16 -12.15 -4.37
CA ASN A 76 -5.97 -12.70 -5.00
C ASN A 76 -4.71 -11.87 -4.65
N ILE A 77 -4.82 -10.54 -4.66
CA ILE A 77 -3.74 -9.63 -4.24
C ILE A 77 -3.42 -9.86 -2.75
N ALA A 78 -4.44 -9.91 -1.88
CA ALA A 78 -4.30 -10.20 -0.46
C ALA A 78 -3.57 -11.52 -0.21
N ARG A 79 -3.87 -12.58 -0.98
CA ARG A 79 -3.16 -13.86 -0.90
C ARG A 79 -1.67 -13.70 -1.18
N GLY A 80 -1.32 -12.96 -2.24
CA GLY A 80 0.08 -12.72 -2.60
C GLY A 80 0.82 -11.87 -1.56
N ARG A 81 0.19 -10.78 -1.08
CA ARG A 81 0.82 -9.93 -0.05
C ARG A 81 0.95 -10.64 1.29
N ASN A 82 -0.02 -11.46 1.69
CA ASN A 82 0.09 -12.32 2.87
C ASN A 82 1.18 -13.38 2.70
N PHE A 83 1.40 -13.91 1.50
CA PHE A 83 2.55 -14.78 1.24
C PHE A 83 3.85 -14.04 1.52
N CYS A 84 4.04 -12.83 0.96
CA CYS A 84 5.22 -12.02 1.22
C CYS A 84 5.39 -11.74 2.72
N LEU A 85 4.32 -11.35 3.42
CA LEU A 85 4.34 -11.04 4.85
C LEU A 85 4.75 -12.26 5.71
N ASN A 86 4.20 -13.44 5.40
CA ASN A 86 4.59 -14.68 6.07
C ASN A 86 6.06 -15.02 5.77
N TYR A 87 6.49 -14.86 4.52
CA TYR A 87 7.86 -15.16 4.11
C TYR A 87 8.88 -14.26 4.83
N ILE A 88 8.62 -12.95 4.95
CA ILE A 88 9.52 -12.04 5.68
C ILE A 88 9.53 -12.31 7.18
N THR A 89 8.40 -12.71 7.75
CA THR A 89 8.29 -13.02 9.18
C THR A 89 9.13 -14.24 9.54
N THR A 90 9.11 -15.26 8.68
CA THR A 90 9.86 -16.51 8.89
C THR A 90 11.34 -16.38 8.55
N ASN A 91 11.69 -15.78 7.42
CA ASN A 91 13.05 -15.85 6.87
C ASN A 91 13.93 -14.63 7.18
N TYR A 92 13.30 -13.50 7.54
CA TYR A 92 14.00 -12.24 7.81
C TYR A 92 13.55 -11.62 9.15
N PRO A 93 13.63 -12.36 10.27
CA PRO A 93 13.13 -11.90 11.57
C PRO A 93 13.86 -10.65 12.08
N ASP A 94 15.12 -10.45 11.71
CA ASP A 94 15.96 -9.30 12.09
C ASP A 94 15.73 -8.04 11.23
N TYR A 95 15.02 -8.15 10.11
CA TYR A 95 14.74 -7.00 9.24
C TYR A 95 13.67 -6.13 9.88
N LYS A 96 13.97 -4.84 10.07
CA LYS A 96 13.09 -3.90 10.79
C LYS A 96 11.99 -3.31 9.92
N TYR A 97 12.25 -3.17 8.62
CA TYR A 97 11.32 -2.53 7.69
C TYR A 97 10.87 -3.52 6.61
N PHE A 98 9.67 -3.31 6.11
CA PHE A 98 9.31 -3.82 4.80
C PHE A 98 8.57 -2.75 4.00
N ILE A 99 8.74 -2.80 2.70
CA ILE A 99 8.02 -1.99 1.72
C ILE A 99 7.06 -2.93 1.01
N MET A 100 5.82 -2.50 0.86
CA MET A 100 4.89 -3.09 -0.10
C MET A 100 4.71 -2.08 -1.22
N MET A 101 4.90 -2.52 -2.46
CA MET A 101 4.71 -1.66 -3.62
C MET A 101 4.03 -2.42 -4.76
N ASP A 102 3.20 -1.71 -5.52
CA ASP A 102 2.64 -2.22 -6.76
C ASP A 102 3.73 -2.27 -7.83
N MET A 103 3.66 -3.28 -8.69
CA MET A 103 4.70 -3.59 -9.68
C MET A 103 4.29 -3.12 -11.08
N ASP A 104 3.47 -2.06 -11.16
CA ASP A 104 2.81 -1.57 -12.36
C ASP A 104 3.15 -0.09 -12.65
N ASP A 105 2.29 0.60 -13.40
CA ASP A 105 2.46 1.96 -13.88
C ASP A 105 2.60 3.01 -12.77
N VAL A 106 2.07 2.74 -11.58
CA VAL A 106 2.12 3.69 -10.46
C VAL A 106 3.56 3.92 -10.00
N ASN A 107 4.36 2.85 -9.92
CA ASN A 107 5.73 2.88 -9.40
C ASN A 107 6.80 2.79 -10.49
N CYS A 108 6.41 2.92 -11.76
CA CYS A 108 7.35 3.02 -12.88
C CYS A 108 7.79 4.47 -13.18
N LYS A 109 7.37 5.45 -12.38
CA LYS A 109 7.84 6.85 -12.49
C LYS A 109 9.17 7.01 -11.76
N ASP A 110 9.94 8.06 -12.05
CA ASP A 110 11.19 8.27 -11.31
C ASP A 110 10.91 8.58 -9.84
N ILE A 111 11.50 7.78 -8.94
CA ILE A 111 11.48 8.01 -7.50
C ILE A 111 12.44 9.13 -7.09
N ASP A 112 11.99 10.03 -6.23
CA ASP A 112 12.85 10.94 -5.48
C ASP A 112 13.29 10.27 -4.18
N ILE A 113 14.50 9.72 -4.23
CA ILE A 113 15.05 8.95 -3.13
C ILE A 113 15.38 9.79 -1.90
N ALA A 114 15.58 11.11 -2.07
CA ALA A 114 15.86 12.00 -0.96
C ALA A 114 14.63 12.13 -0.04
N ILE A 115 13.43 12.10 -0.61
CA ILE A 115 12.16 12.08 0.14
C ILE A 115 12.10 10.82 1.00
N LEU A 116 12.27 9.62 0.41
CA LEU A 116 12.22 8.38 1.21
C LEU A 116 13.29 8.38 2.32
N LYS A 117 14.50 8.82 2.00
CA LYS A 117 15.59 8.95 2.98
C LYS A 117 15.22 9.88 4.14
N LYS A 118 14.62 11.03 3.87
CA LYS A 118 14.13 11.97 4.89
C LYS A 118 13.17 11.29 5.87
N TYR A 119 12.21 10.51 5.37
CA TYR A 119 11.19 9.89 6.21
C TYR A 119 11.68 8.66 6.98
N LEU A 120 12.73 7.97 6.51
CA LEU A 120 13.37 6.86 7.25
C LEU A 120 13.97 7.31 8.60
N HIS A 121 14.35 8.57 8.73
CA HIS A 121 14.90 9.14 9.97
C HIS A 121 13.82 9.58 10.98
N ARG A 122 12.54 9.46 10.64
CA ARG A 122 11.43 9.87 11.50
C ARG A 122 10.86 8.68 12.28
N ASP A 123 10.31 8.97 13.45
CA ASP A 123 9.73 7.98 14.36
C ASP A 123 8.22 8.16 14.58
N ASP A 124 7.58 9.14 13.94
CA ASP A 124 6.19 9.56 14.15
C ASP A 124 5.15 8.82 13.26
N TRP A 125 5.61 7.79 12.53
CA TRP A 125 4.81 6.89 11.71
C TRP A 125 5.17 5.43 11.99
N ASP A 126 4.24 4.51 11.70
CA ASP A 126 4.48 3.06 11.73
C ASP A 126 4.18 2.40 10.37
N GLY A 127 3.17 2.92 9.65
CA GLY A 127 2.98 2.72 8.22
C GLY A 127 2.93 4.07 7.52
N LEU A 128 3.70 4.25 6.46
CA LEU A 128 3.83 5.51 5.74
C LEU A 128 3.63 5.30 4.23
N SER A 129 2.64 6.00 3.69
CA SER A 129 2.46 6.20 2.25
C SER A 129 2.71 7.66 1.88
N PHE A 130 2.64 7.98 0.60
CA PHE A 130 3.00 9.28 0.05
C PHE A 130 1.87 9.84 -0.80
N ASN A 131 1.80 11.17 -0.87
CA ASN A 131 0.90 11.83 -1.79
C ASN A 131 1.33 11.58 -3.25
N MET A 132 0.42 11.86 -4.18
CA MET A 132 0.70 11.84 -5.59
C MET A 132 0.17 13.11 -6.26
N SER A 133 0.89 13.59 -7.27
CA SER A 133 0.56 14.79 -8.03
C SER A 133 0.05 14.41 -9.43
N PRO A 134 -0.96 15.12 -9.98
CA PRO A 134 -1.59 16.34 -9.45
C PRO A 134 -2.68 16.11 -8.39
N ALA A 135 -3.04 14.86 -8.12
CA ALA A 135 -4.12 14.49 -7.22
C ALA A 135 -3.77 13.18 -6.50
N TYR A 136 -4.19 13.08 -5.23
CA TYR A 136 -4.03 11.88 -4.42
C TYR A 136 -4.58 10.65 -5.15
N TYR A 137 -3.83 9.55 -5.12
CA TYR A 137 -4.19 8.30 -5.79
C TYR A 137 -4.59 7.22 -4.79
N ASP A 138 -5.39 6.25 -5.25
CA ASP A 138 -5.86 5.11 -4.48
C ASP A 138 -6.84 5.47 -3.35
N TYR A 139 -8.00 6.02 -3.76
CA TYR A 139 -9.12 6.27 -2.84
C TYR A 139 -9.74 5.00 -2.28
N TRP A 140 -9.52 3.85 -2.94
CA TRP A 140 -10.08 2.58 -2.48
C TRP A 140 -9.34 2.07 -1.23
N ALA A 141 -8.02 2.26 -1.15
CA ALA A 141 -7.27 1.98 0.08
C ALA A 141 -7.46 3.04 1.17
N LEU A 142 -7.97 4.23 0.85
CA LEU A 142 -8.04 5.35 1.77
C LEU A 142 -9.14 5.17 2.83
N SER A 143 -8.81 5.47 4.08
CA SER A 143 -9.77 5.68 5.15
C SER A 143 -9.25 6.80 6.05
N LEU A 144 -9.96 7.91 6.07
CA LEU A 144 -9.55 9.15 6.72
C LEU A 144 -10.78 9.82 7.31
N TYR A 145 -10.66 10.47 8.46
CA TYR A 145 -11.79 11.19 9.05
C TYR A 145 -12.40 12.22 8.06
N PRO A 146 -13.74 12.31 7.94
CA PRO A 146 -14.77 11.48 8.57
C PRO A 146 -15.15 10.21 7.78
N TYR A 147 -14.52 9.91 6.64
CA TYR A 147 -14.82 8.81 5.72
C TYR A 147 -14.00 7.55 6.01
N PHE A 148 -14.55 6.66 6.85
CA PHE A 148 -13.88 5.41 7.23
C PHE A 148 -14.32 4.19 6.44
N LEU A 149 -15.40 4.26 5.66
CA LEU A 149 -15.88 3.18 4.80
C LEU A 149 -15.28 3.25 3.39
N SER A 150 -15.27 2.08 2.74
CA SER A 150 -14.82 1.94 1.35
C SER A 150 -15.65 2.84 0.45
N LEU A 151 -15.03 3.38 -0.60
CA LEU A 151 -15.74 4.11 -1.64
C LEU A 151 -16.92 3.30 -2.23
N TYR A 152 -16.74 1.99 -2.39
CA TYR A 152 -17.75 1.10 -2.97
C TYR A 152 -18.81 0.61 -1.97
N CYS A 153 -18.70 0.99 -0.69
CA CYS A 153 -19.76 0.75 0.29
C CYS A 153 -20.92 1.75 0.15
N TRP A 154 -20.83 2.77 -0.70
CA TRP A 154 -21.85 3.81 -0.83
C TRP A 154 -22.76 3.56 -2.03
N ASP A 155 -24.00 4.05 -1.93
CA ASP A 155 -24.99 3.95 -3.02
C ASP A 155 -24.57 4.80 -4.24
N ASP A 156 -23.89 5.92 -4.00
CA ASP A 156 -23.33 6.81 -5.03
C ASP A 156 -21.80 6.93 -4.85
N PRO A 157 -21.02 5.96 -5.39
CA PRO A 157 -19.57 5.97 -5.33
C PRO A 157 -18.95 7.20 -6.00
N ASP A 158 -19.54 7.74 -7.07
CA ASP A 158 -18.95 8.88 -7.78
C ASP A 158 -19.03 10.16 -6.96
N LYS A 159 -20.18 10.40 -6.32
CA LYS A 159 -20.33 11.51 -5.37
C LYS A 159 -19.41 11.33 -4.17
N MET A 160 -19.32 10.13 -3.61
CA MET A 160 -18.44 9.87 -2.49
C MET A 160 -16.97 10.05 -2.85
N SER A 161 -16.57 9.68 -4.06
CA SER A 161 -15.21 9.84 -4.57
C SER A 161 -14.80 11.30 -4.54
N LYS A 162 -15.67 12.20 -5.02
CA LYS A 162 -15.44 13.66 -5.00
C LYS A 162 -15.32 14.21 -3.58
N LEU A 163 -16.14 13.73 -2.65
CA LEU A 163 -16.08 14.16 -1.25
C LEU A 163 -14.78 13.73 -0.57
N ILE A 164 -14.40 12.46 -0.73
CA ILE A 164 -13.15 11.92 -0.19
C ILE A 164 -11.94 12.62 -0.81
N PHE A 165 -11.97 12.85 -2.13
CA PHE A 165 -10.93 13.57 -2.85
C PHE A 165 -10.72 14.98 -2.29
N ASN A 166 -11.78 15.79 -2.21
CA ASN A 166 -11.70 17.14 -1.68
C ASN A 166 -11.21 17.13 -0.21
N ASN A 167 -11.68 16.17 0.58
CA ASN A 167 -11.29 16.04 1.98
C ASN A 167 -9.80 15.72 2.16
N VAL A 168 -9.25 14.76 1.39
CA VAL A 168 -7.83 14.42 1.50
C VAL A 168 -6.94 15.54 0.96
N ASP A 169 -7.32 16.18 -0.14
CA ASP A 169 -6.59 17.30 -0.73
C ASP A 169 -6.54 18.51 0.23
N GLU A 170 -7.69 18.90 0.79
CA GLU A 170 -7.74 19.95 1.80
C GLU A 170 -6.96 19.59 3.07
N SER A 171 -7.03 18.33 3.52
CA SER A 171 -6.33 17.88 4.72
C SER A 171 -4.82 17.95 4.53
N LEU A 172 -4.31 17.56 3.36
CA LEU A 172 -2.90 17.65 3.01
C LEU A 172 -2.43 19.11 2.90
N LYS A 173 -3.24 20.00 2.30
CA LYS A 173 -2.95 21.44 2.18
C LYS A 173 -2.91 22.17 3.52
N LYS A 174 -3.64 21.69 4.52
CA LYS A 174 -3.71 22.28 5.88
C LYS A 174 -2.57 21.83 6.80
N LEU A 175 -1.78 20.84 6.40
CA LEU A 175 -0.64 20.36 7.19
C LEU A 175 0.39 21.48 7.35
N LYS A 176 0.93 21.61 8.57
CA LYS A 176 2.11 22.45 8.81
C LYS A 176 3.36 21.78 8.26
N GLU A 177 4.43 22.56 8.21
CA GLU A 177 5.74 22.05 7.80
C GLU A 177 6.12 20.81 8.63
N ASN A 178 6.55 19.75 7.94
CA ASN A 178 6.94 18.47 8.53
C ASN A 178 5.82 17.68 9.24
N GLU A 179 4.55 18.10 9.15
CA GLU A 179 3.43 17.27 9.62
C GLU A 179 3.12 16.14 8.62
N LEU A 180 2.58 15.05 9.16
CA LEU A 180 2.07 13.91 8.41
C LEU A 180 0.57 13.81 8.62
N LEU A 181 -0.19 13.51 7.56
CA LEU A 181 -1.63 13.33 7.69
C LEU A 181 -1.94 11.98 8.36
N ASN A 182 -2.60 12.04 9.51
CA ASN A 182 -3.10 10.86 10.21
C ASN A 182 -4.30 10.26 9.46
N CYS A 183 -4.28 8.96 9.22
CA CYS A 183 -5.39 8.23 8.60
C CYS A 183 -5.54 6.84 9.23
N ALA A 184 -6.65 6.17 8.92
CA ALA A 184 -6.87 4.77 9.32
C ALA A 184 -6.35 3.77 8.27
N SER A 185 -6.23 4.18 7.01
CA SER A 185 -5.63 3.39 5.94
C SER A 185 -5.24 4.29 4.78
N ALA A 186 -4.08 4.03 4.18
CA ALA A 186 -3.62 4.65 2.93
C ALA A 186 -2.52 3.79 2.32
N PHE A 187 -2.49 3.64 1.00
CA PHE A 187 -1.45 2.88 0.31
C PHE A 187 -0.85 3.65 -0.87
N GLY A 188 -1.66 4.07 -1.84
CA GLY A 188 -1.17 4.93 -2.93
C GLY A 188 -0.16 4.24 -3.85
N GLY A 189 -0.20 2.91 -3.93
CA GLY A 189 0.73 2.09 -4.69
C GLY A 189 2.08 1.84 -4.01
N PHE A 190 2.47 2.60 -2.99
CA PHE A 190 3.73 2.42 -2.27
C PHE A 190 3.58 2.79 -0.79
N ALA A 191 3.96 1.87 0.08
CA ALA A 191 4.06 2.15 1.50
C ALA A 191 5.23 1.41 2.16
N ILE A 192 5.84 2.08 3.13
CA ILE A 192 6.87 1.53 4.00
C ILE A 192 6.33 1.34 5.41
N TYR A 193 6.71 0.23 6.04
CA TYR A 193 6.18 -0.20 7.31
C TYR A 193 7.28 -0.61 8.28
N LYS A 194 7.11 -0.27 9.56
CA LYS A 194 7.87 -0.86 10.68
C LYS A 194 7.33 -2.25 10.96
N LYS A 195 8.12 -3.27 10.66
CA LYS A 195 7.66 -4.67 10.56
C LYS A 195 6.97 -5.17 11.84
N ASP A 196 7.52 -4.83 13.01
CA ASP A 196 7.00 -5.21 14.33
C ASP A 196 5.53 -4.81 14.56
N LYS A 197 5.08 -3.72 13.94
CA LYS A 197 3.69 -3.26 14.02
C LYS A 197 2.71 -4.02 13.12
N PHE A 198 3.20 -4.91 12.25
CA PHE A 198 2.39 -5.56 11.22
C PHE A 198 2.55 -7.08 11.11
N ILE A 199 3.52 -7.70 11.79
CA ILE A 199 3.77 -9.15 11.69
C ILE A 199 2.57 -10.06 12.04
N ASN A 200 1.66 -9.58 12.88
CA ASN A 200 0.46 -10.30 13.33
C ASN A 200 -0.83 -9.82 12.62
N CYS A 201 -0.68 -9.04 11.55
CA CYS A 201 -1.76 -8.47 10.75
C CYS A 201 -1.90 -9.22 9.43
N LYS A 202 -3.04 -9.08 8.76
CA LYS A 202 -3.29 -9.73 7.46
C LYS A 202 -3.97 -8.79 6.48
N TYR A 203 -3.55 -8.88 5.21
CA TYR A 203 -4.28 -8.34 4.08
C TYR A 203 -5.57 -9.15 3.88
N ASP A 204 -6.70 -8.49 3.62
CA ASP A 204 -7.96 -9.17 3.37
C ASP A 204 -8.82 -8.35 2.40
N GLY A 205 -9.05 -8.88 1.20
CA GLY A 205 -9.87 -8.23 0.17
C GLY A 205 -11.37 -8.28 0.43
N ARG A 206 -11.79 -8.78 1.60
CA ARG A 206 -13.20 -8.76 2.03
C ARG A 206 -13.46 -7.56 2.91
N LEU A 207 -14.69 -7.04 2.88
CA LEU A 207 -15.09 -6.00 3.81
C LEU A 207 -15.05 -6.52 5.27
N ARG A 208 -14.19 -5.92 6.10
CA ARG A 208 -13.99 -6.26 7.51
C ARG A 208 -14.61 -5.23 8.45
N ASN A 209 -15.94 -5.23 8.52
CA ASN A 209 -16.69 -4.32 9.40
C ASN A 209 -16.36 -4.50 10.89
N ASP A 210 -15.93 -5.69 11.29
CA ASP A 210 -15.49 -6.02 12.64
C ASP A 210 -14.23 -5.25 13.07
N LEU A 211 -13.47 -4.70 12.12
CA LEU A 211 -12.26 -3.92 12.40
C LEU A 211 -12.52 -2.41 12.47
N LEU A 212 -13.71 -1.94 12.06
CA LEU A 212 -14.00 -0.52 11.99
C LEU A 212 -14.25 0.08 13.39
N PRO A 213 -13.67 1.25 13.70
CA PRO A 213 -13.93 1.91 14.97
C PRO A 213 -15.39 2.37 15.05
N PHE A 214 -16.14 1.84 16.01
CA PHE A 214 -17.57 2.08 16.18
C PHE A 214 -17.92 3.58 16.27
N HIS A 215 -17.15 4.34 17.05
CA HIS A 215 -17.34 5.79 17.19
C HIS A 215 -17.17 6.54 15.85
N SER A 216 -16.26 6.09 15.00
CA SER A 216 -16.04 6.70 13.69
C SER A 216 -17.19 6.44 12.74
N ILE A 217 -17.80 5.25 12.78
CA ILE A 217 -19.00 4.94 11.97
C ILE A 217 -20.17 5.83 12.39
N LEU A 218 -20.39 6.01 13.70
CA LEU A 218 -21.45 6.90 14.21
C LEU A 218 -21.25 8.35 13.77
N ASN A 219 -20.04 8.88 13.85
CA ASN A 219 -19.73 10.25 13.43
C ASN A 219 -19.81 10.43 11.92
N MET A 220 -19.39 9.42 11.15
CA MET A 220 -19.53 9.41 9.70
C MET A 220 -20.99 9.47 9.28
N ASN A 221 -21.88 8.66 9.87
CA ASN A 221 -23.32 8.69 9.57
C ASN A 221 -23.95 10.08 9.82
N LYS A 222 -23.52 10.77 10.88
CA LYS A 222 -23.95 12.14 11.17
C LYS A 222 -23.43 13.17 10.16
N THR A 223 -22.26 12.91 9.56
CA THR A 223 -21.57 13.87 8.69
C THR A 223 -21.95 13.68 7.22
N THR A 224 -22.11 12.43 6.76
CA THR A 224 -22.35 12.16 5.34
C THR A 224 -23.83 12.18 4.98
N CYS A 225 -24.73 11.85 5.91
CA CYS A 225 -26.17 11.67 5.65
C CYS A 225 -26.47 10.73 4.45
N LEU A 226 -25.56 9.80 4.15
CA LEU A 226 -25.65 8.91 2.99
C LEU A 226 -25.88 7.47 3.45
N ASN A 227 -26.71 6.76 2.69
CA ASN A 227 -26.91 5.32 2.85
C ASN A 227 -25.68 4.56 2.33
N TYR A 228 -25.35 3.46 3.01
CA TYR A 228 -24.30 2.54 2.60
C TYR A 228 -24.89 1.15 2.38
N LYS A 229 -24.36 0.44 1.39
CA LYS A 229 -24.71 -0.93 1.03
C LYS A 229 -23.70 -1.91 1.59
N LYS A 230 -24.11 -3.17 1.71
CA LYS A 230 -23.17 -4.27 1.96
C LYS A 230 -22.32 -4.48 0.71
N SER A 231 -21.02 -4.19 0.81
CA SER A 231 -20.03 -4.70 -0.14
C SER A 231 -19.44 -5.99 0.40
N TYR A 232 -19.20 -6.95 -0.49
CA TYR A 232 -18.39 -8.13 -0.15
C TYR A 232 -16.90 -7.85 -0.37
N ASP A 233 -16.58 -7.11 -1.43
CA ASP A 233 -15.22 -6.79 -1.87
C ASP A 233 -14.74 -5.45 -1.29
N ASP A 234 -13.47 -5.37 -0.89
CA ASP A 234 -12.83 -4.18 -0.36
C ASP A 234 -11.33 -4.17 -0.66
N CYS A 235 -10.68 -3.01 -0.53
CA CYS A 235 -9.23 -2.92 -0.70
C CYS A 235 -8.54 -3.66 0.46
N GLU A 236 -7.66 -4.60 0.11
CA GLU A 236 -6.98 -5.47 1.06
C GLU A 236 -6.09 -4.75 2.07
N HIS A 237 -5.63 -3.53 1.76
CA HIS A 237 -4.87 -2.69 2.68
C HIS A 237 -5.70 -2.17 3.85
N ARG A 238 -7.02 -1.98 3.68
CA ARG A 238 -7.85 -1.40 4.74
C ARG A 238 -7.95 -2.34 5.93
N ALA A 239 -8.19 -3.62 5.68
CA ALA A 239 -8.15 -4.64 6.74
C ALA A 239 -6.76 -4.70 7.40
N PHE A 240 -5.69 -4.66 6.60
CA PHE A 240 -4.31 -4.73 7.10
C PHE A 240 -3.97 -3.60 8.06
N HIS A 241 -4.28 -2.36 7.68
CA HIS A 241 -4.03 -1.18 8.52
C HIS A 241 -4.91 -1.14 9.77
N LEU A 242 -6.20 -1.47 9.64
CA LEU A 242 -7.10 -1.51 10.80
C LEU A 242 -6.70 -2.61 11.80
N GLU A 243 -6.24 -3.78 11.32
CA GLU A 243 -5.67 -4.79 12.22
C GLU A 243 -4.44 -4.27 12.98
N ALA A 244 -3.55 -3.55 12.30
CA ALA A 244 -2.36 -2.98 12.92
C ALA A 244 -2.68 -1.89 13.96
N ILE A 245 -3.67 -1.05 13.67
CA ILE A 245 -4.19 -0.06 14.62
C ILE A 245 -4.77 -0.77 15.85
N ASN A 246 -5.70 -1.71 15.64
CA ASN A 246 -6.43 -2.36 16.72
C ASN A 246 -5.54 -3.26 17.60
N LYS A 247 -4.56 -3.95 17.00
CA LYS A 247 -3.69 -4.89 17.72
C LYS A 247 -2.45 -4.22 18.31
N ASN A 248 -1.88 -3.25 17.61
CA ASN A 248 -0.52 -2.77 17.88
C ASN A 248 -0.42 -1.25 18.05
N ASN A 249 -1.56 -0.54 18.06
CA ASN A 249 -1.66 0.92 18.11
C ASN A 249 -0.79 1.58 17.03
N ALA A 250 -0.79 1.01 15.82
CA ALA A 250 0.02 1.49 14.71
C ALA A 250 -0.44 2.87 14.23
N ARG A 251 0.52 3.76 13.95
CA ARG A 251 0.30 5.10 13.40
C ARG A 251 0.41 5.05 11.88
N ILE A 252 -0.72 5.07 11.18
CA ILE A 252 -0.75 5.13 9.71
C ILE A 252 -0.73 6.59 9.27
N ARG A 253 0.16 6.92 8.35
CA ARG A 253 0.47 8.30 7.95
C ARG A 253 0.58 8.44 6.44
N ILE A 254 0.20 9.60 5.93
CA ILE A 254 0.44 10.04 4.55
C ILE A 254 1.40 11.22 4.59
N SER A 255 2.51 11.12 3.86
CA SER A 255 3.39 12.26 3.60
C SER A 255 2.76 13.20 2.56
N PRO A 256 2.78 14.54 2.76
CA PRO A 256 2.31 15.48 1.73
C PRO A 256 3.22 15.54 0.50
N GLU A 257 4.43 15.00 0.59
CA GLU A 257 5.42 15.01 -0.48
C GLU A 257 5.15 13.91 -1.51
N ASN A 258 5.48 14.19 -2.78
CA ASN A 258 5.32 13.26 -3.89
C ASN A 258 6.58 12.40 -4.02
N LEU A 259 6.51 11.14 -3.59
CA LEU A 259 7.66 10.24 -3.65
C LEU A 259 8.10 9.94 -5.09
N PHE A 260 7.14 9.87 -6.00
CA PHE A 260 7.36 9.65 -7.42
C PHE A 260 7.08 10.93 -8.20
N THR A 261 7.84 11.15 -9.27
CA THR A 261 7.64 12.29 -10.15
C THR A 261 6.18 12.36 -10.64
N PRO A 262 5.59 13.57 -10.77
CA PRO A 262 4.21 13.72 -11.24
C PRO A 262 4.03 13.11 -12.64
N PHE A 263 2.79 12.72 -12.97
CA PHE A 263 2.46 12.46 -14.36
C PHE A 263 2.76 13.73 -15.19
N LYS A 264 3.53 13.59 -16.28
CA LYS A 264 3.56 14.64 -17.30
C LYS A 264 2.18 14.66 -17.92
N ILE A 265 1.44 15.75 -17.69
CA ILE A 265 0.15 16.04 -18.33
C ILE A 265 0.42 16.43 -19.79
#